data_AF-A0A850XNU0-F1
#
_entry.id   AF-A0A850XNU0-F1
#
_cell.length_a   1.000
_cell.length_b   1.000
_cell.length_c   1.000
_cell.angle_alpha   90.00
_cell.angle_beta   90.00
_cell.angle_gamma   90.00
#
_symmetry.space_group_name_H-M   'P 1'
#
loop_
_entity.id
_entity.type
_entity.pdbx_description
1 polymer ?
#
loop_
_entity_poly.entity_id
_entity_poly.type
_entity_poly.pdbx_seq_one_letter_code
_entity_poly.pdbx_strand_id
1 'polypeptide(L)' 'QLSETYGPVFTVHLGSRPCVVLAGYKILKETLVERAEEFSGRGDFPAVQQWSHGDGDAPK' A
#
# COMPACT_ATOMS: atom_id res chain seq x y z
N GLN A 1 14.08 -9.61 6.01
CA GLN A 1 13.55 -10.78 6.77
C GLN A 1 12.30 -11.41 6.14
N LEU A 2 11.10 -10.80 6.15
CA LEU A 2 9.90 -11.48 5.58
C LEU A 2 10.01 -11.77 4.08
N SER A 3 10.51 -10.82 3.30
CA SER A 3 10.72 -10.99 1.86
C SER A 3 11.79 -12.01 1.50
N GLU A 4 12.72 -12.30 2.42
CA GLU A 4 13.72 -13.37 2.23
C GLU A 4 13.09 -14.75 2.40
N THR A 5 12.08 -14.88 3.27
CA THR A 5 11.40 -16.16 3.55
C THR A 5 10.24 -16.43 2.57
N TYR A 6 9.44 -15.40 2.24
CA TYR A 6 8.22 -15.55 1.45
C TYR A 6 8.37 -15.05 0.00
N GLY A 7 9.51 -14.48 -0.34
CA GLY A 7 9.76 -13.90 -1.66
C GLY A 7 9.31 -12.44 -1.79
N PRO A 8 9.46 -11.86 -3.00
CA PRO A 8 9.22 -10.44 -3.26
C PRO A 8 7.74 -10.05 -3.29
N VAL A 9 6.81 -11.01 -3.34
CA VAL A 9 5.36 -10.80 -3.29
C VAL A 9 4.77 -11.79 -2.31
N PHE A 10 4.12 -11.28 -1.28
CA PHE A 10 3.47 -12.12 -0.28
C PHE A 10 2.24 -11.43 0.29
N THR A 11 1.35 -12.23 0.90
CA THR A 11 0.14 -11.72 1.55
C THR A 11 0.29 -11.81 3.06
N VAL A 12 -0.04 -10.72 3.75
CA VAL A 12 -0.18 -10.66 5.21
C VAL A 12 -1.62 -10.35 5.57
N HIS A 13 -2.09 -10.85 6.71
CA HIS A 13 -3.42 -10.53 7.22
C HIS A 13 -3.29 -9.49 8.33
N LEU A 14 -3.78 -8.27 8.08
CA LEU A 14 -3.89 -7.21 9.08
C LEU A 14 -5.27 -7.31 9.73
N GLY A 15 -5.36 -8.09 10.80
CA GLY A 15 -6.65 -8.49 11.38
C GLY A 15 -7.42 -9.38 10.39
N SER A 16 -8.66 -9.01 10.07
CA SER A 16 -9.49 -9.71 9.07
C SER A 16 -9.18 -9.31 7.62
N ARG A 17 -8.27 -8.36 7.40
CA ARG A 17 -8.02 -7.78 6.07
C ARG A 17 -6.76 -8.37 5.44
N PRO A 18 -6.85 -9.07 4.30
CA PRO A 18 -5.67 -9.49 3.55
C PRO A 18 -5.02 -8.29 2.88
N CYS A 19 -3.69 -8.23 2.90
CA CYS A 19 -2.87 -7.17 2.32
C CYS A 19 -1.70 -7.79 1.55
N VAL A 20 -1.54 -7.39 0.29
CA VAL A 20 -0.41 -7.82 -0.54
C VAL A 20 0.76 -6.86 -0.31
N VAL A 21 1.92 -7.42 0.01
CA VAL A 21 3.18 -6.70 0.19
C VAL A 21 4.07 -6.95 -1.03
N LEU A 22 4.54 -5.86 -1.63
CA LEU A 22 5.54 -5.87 -2.70
C LEU A 22 6.89 -5.44 -2.11
N ALA A 23 7.90 -6.29 -2.24
CA ALA A 23 9.23 -6.07 -1.67
C ALA A 23 10.32 -6.28 -2.72
N GLY A 24 11.22 -5.29 -2.83
CA GLY A 24 12.38 -5.34 -3.72
C GLY A 24 12.30 -4.33 -4.86
N TYR A 25 13.47 -3.83 -5.27
CA TYR A 25 13.57 -2.71 -6.20
C TYR A 25 12.90 -3.00 -7.55
N LYS A 26 13.15 -4.18 -8.14
CA LYS A 26 12.63 -4.52 -9.47
C LYS A 26 11.10 -4.44 -9.51
N ILE A 27 10.42 -5.03 -8.52
CA ILE A 27 8.96 -5.05 -8.51
C ILE A 27 8.38 -3.69 -8.16
N LEU A 28 8.99 -2.95 -7.23
CA LEU A 28 8.53 -1.61 -6.89
C LEU A 28 8.69 -0.64 -8.06
N LYS A 29 9.77 -0.75 -8.86
CA LYS A 29 9.93 0.05 -10.07
C LYS A 29 8.82 -0.25 -11.08
N GLU A 30 8.56 -1.52 -11.36
CA GLU A 30 7.51 -1.91 -12.30
C GLU A 30 6.13 -1.42 -11.81
N THR A 31 5.79 -1.63 -10.54
CA THR A 31 4.44 -1.29 -10.06
C THR A 31 4.23 0.20 -9.80
N LEU A 32 5.19 0.86 -9.15
CA LEU A 32 5.01 2.26 -8.72
C LEU A 32 5.40 3.29 -9.79
N VAL A 33 6.19 2.89 -10.80
CA VAL A 33 6.63 3.79 -11.87
C VAL A 33 5.99 3.40 -13.19
N GLU A 34 6.19 2.17 -13.65
CA GLU A 34 5.76 1.75 -14.98
C GLU A 34 4.24 1.51 -15.05
N ARG A 35 3.64 1.06 -13.94
CA ARG A 35 2.19 0.83 -13.79
C ARG A 35 1.54 1.75 -12.75
N ALA A 36 2.07 2.97 -12.61
CA ALA A 36 1.67 3.89 -11.54
C ALA A 36 0.16 4.14 -11.48
N GLU A 37 -0.54 4.20 -12.62
CA GLU A 37 -1.99 4.40 -12.67
C GLU A 37 -2.75 3.26 -11.98
N GLU A 38 -2.40 2.00 -12.29
CA GLU A 38 -3.00 0.79 -11.70
C GLU A 38 -2.78 0.71 -10.18
N PHE A 39 -1.64 1.22 -9.69
CA PHE A 39 -1.24 1.18 -8.28
C PHE A 39 -1.37 2.52 -7.54
N SER A 40 -2.01 3.52 -8.17
CA SER A 40 -2.14 4.88 -7.60
C SER A 40 -3.15 4.96 -6.44
N GLY A 41 -4.01 3.94 -6.31
CA GLY A 41 -5.06 3.88 -5.30
C GLY A 41 -4.56 3.99 -3.87
N ARG A 42 -5.43 4.46 -2.97
CA ARG A 42 -5.17 4.52 -1.54
C ARG A 42 -5.97 3.43 -0.85
N GLY A 43 -5.31 2.63 -0.02
CA GLY A 43 -5.98 1.64 0.81
C GLY A 43 -6.93 2.29 1.79
N ASP A 44 -8.10 1.68 1.99
CA ASP A 44 -9.11 2.17 2.93
C ASP A 44 -8.72 1.86 4.38
N PHE A 45 -7.69 2.52 4.90
CA PHE A 45 -7.25 2.39 6.28
C PHE A 45 -7.70 3.64 7.05
N PRO A 46 -8.68 3.54 7.97
CA PRO A 46 -9.23 4.70 8.65
C PRO A 46 -8.17 5.57 9.33
N ALA A 47 -7.17 4.94 9.96
CA ALA A 47 -6.05 5.64 10.59
C ALA A 47 -5.18 6.43 9.59
N VAL A 48 -4.99 5.92 8.36
CA VAL A 48 -4.19 6.57 7.32
C VAL A 48 -5.00 7.65 6.62
N GLN A 49 -6.30 7.44 6.43
CA GLN A 49 -7.21 8.42 5.82
C GLN A 49 -7.35 9.69 6.65
N GLN A 50 -7.40 9.56 7.98
CA GLN A 50 -7.45 10.71 8.90
C GLN A 50 -6.21 11.61 8.78
N TRP A 51 -5.05 11.05 8.44
CA TRP A 51 -3.81 11.81 8.24
C TRP A 51 -3.64 12.31 6.81
N SER A 52 -4.32 11.67 5.85
CA SER A 52 -4.24 12.01 4.43
C SER A 52 -5.22 13.11 4.01
N HIS A 53 -6.16 13.49 4.90
CA HIS A 53 -6.92 14.72 4.73
C HIS A 53 -5.97 15.88 4.99
N GLY A 54 -5.52 16.54 3.93
CA GLY A 54 -5.01 17.90 4.07
C GLY A 54 -6.08 18.79 4.71
N ASP A 55 -5.65 19.88 5.33
CA ASP A 55 -6.47 20.92 5.98
C ASP A 55 -7.50 21.64 5.06
N GLY A 56 -8.14 20.94 4.12
CA GLY A 56 -9.09 21.47 3.16
C GLY A 56 -10.56 21.16 3.46
N ASP A 57 -10.85 20.11 4.24
CA ASP A 57 -12.23 19.68 4.55
C ASP A 57 -12.47 19.68 6.06
N ALA A 58 -12.49 20.87 6.65
CA ALA A 58 -13.18 21.05 7.91
C ALA A 58 -14.70 20.93 7.65
N PRO A 59 -15.43 20.04 8.36
CA PRO A 59 -16.89 20.08 8.31
C PRO A 59 -17.36 21.41 8.90
N LYS A 60 -18.33 22.05 8.23
CA LYS A 60 -19.09 23.14 8.85
C LYS A 60 -19.86 22.64 10.07
#